data_AF-A0AAE5AD52-F1
#
_entry.id   AF-A0AAE5AD52-F1
#
_cell.length_a   1.000
_cell.length_b   1.000
_cell.length_c   1.000
_cell.angle_alpha   90.00
_cell.angle_beta   90.00
_cell.angle_gamma   90.00
#
_symmetry.space_group_name_H-M   'P 1'
#
loop_
_entity.id
_entity.type
_entity.pdbx_description
1 polymer ?
#
loop_
_entity_poly.entity_id
_entity_poly.type
_entity_poly.pdbx_seq_one_letter_code
_entity_poly.pdbx_strand_id
1 'polypeptide(L)'
;MATKHTDKTDVENWLDNLEVDPADARDARHMRRIAAAATALTNAEAELNTAVAEARKAGDTWAMVGTALGISRQAAYQRFGKVAP
;
A
#
# COMPACT_ATOMS: atom_id res chain seq x y z
N MET A 1 15.35 -4.74 -44.21
CA MET A 1 16.05 -3.44 -43.97
C MET A 1 16.06 -3.22 -42.48
N ALA A 2 17.26 -3.05 -41.91
CA ALA A 2 17.50 -3.08 -40.47
C ALA A 2 17.07 -1.77 -39.80
N THR A 3 16.25 -1.86 -38.75
CA THR A 3 15.97 -0.78 -37.82
C THR A 3 17.19 -0.57 -36.93
N LYS A 4 17.90 0.54 -37.13
CA LYS A 4 19.07 0.92 -36.33
C LYS A 4 18.57 1.42 -34.97
N HIS A 5 18.75 0.61 -33.94
CA HIS A 5 18.58 1.02 -32.55
C HIS A 5 19.87 1.72 -32.08
N THR A 6 19.70 2.62 -31.10
CA THR A 6 20.71 2.98 -30.09
C THR A 6 21.59 4.20 -30.37
N ASP A 7 21.14 5.35 -29.89
CA ASP A 7 22.01 6.25 -29.12
C ASP A 7 21.59 6.10 -27.66
N LYS A 8 22.47 5.51 -26.84
CA LYS A 8 22.20 5.41 -25.39
C LYS A 8 22.24 6.82 -24.80
N THR A 9 21.26 7.14 -23.97
CA THR A 9 21.19 8.45 -23.31
C THR A 9 22.33 8.62 -22.32
N ASP A 10 22.68 9.87 -21.99
CA ASP A 10 23.71 10.17 -20.98
C ASP A 10 23.44 9.50 -19.63
N VAL A 11 22.16 9.31 -19.29
CA VAL A 11 21.73 8.58 -18.09
C VAL A 11 22.08 7.09 -18.20
N GLU A 12 21.82 6.47 -19.35
CA GLU A 12 22.14 5.05 -19.56
C GLU A 12 23.65 4.81 -19.57
N ASN A 13 24.44 5.73 -20.15
CA ASN A 13 25.90 5.64 -20.13
C ASN A 13 26.47 5.85 -18.71
N TRP A 14 25.86 6.72 -17.90
CA TRP A 14 26.26 6.91 -16.50
C TRP A 14 25.91 5.69 -15.63
N LEU A 15 24.74 5.09 -15.82
CA LEU A 15 24.30 3.88 -15.11
C LEU A 15 25.20 2.67 -15.43
N ASP A 16 25.61 2.50 -16.68
CA ASP A 16 26.48 1.39 -17.10
C ASP A 16 27.88 1.45 -16.44
N ASN A 17 28.35 2.65 -16.11
CA ASN A 17 29.66 2.87 -15.49
C ASN A 17 29.59 3.07 -13.96
N LEU A 18 28.41 2.87 -13.37
CA LEU A 18 28.22 3.01 -11.94
C LEU A 18 28.72 1.74 -11.22
N GLU A 19 29.97 1.78 -10.76
CA GLU A 19 30.51 0.76 -9.87
C GLU A 19 30.02 1.00 -8.43
N VAL A 20 29.05 0.19 -8.02
CA VAL A 20 28.55 0.16 -6.64
C VAL A 20 29.46 -0.76 -5.83
N ASP A 21 30.13 -0.23 -4.80
CA ASP A 21 30.85 -1.04 -3.83
C ASP A 21 29.84 -1.92 -3.04
N PRO A 22 29.89 -3.26 -3.15
CA PRO A 22 29.02 -4.15 -2.39
C PRO A 22 29.16 -4.00 -0.86
N ALA A 23 30.29 -3.48 -0.37
CA ALA A 23 30.51 -3.17 1.04
C ALA A 23 29.70 -1.93 1.50
N ASP A 24 29.46 -0.99 0.59
CA ASP A 24 28.61 0.19 0.82
C ASP A 24 27.14 -0.04 0.43
N ALA A 25 26.85 -1.13 -0.28
CA ALA A 25 25.49 -1.55 -0.61
C ALA A 25 24.74 -1.94 0.66
N ARG A 26 24.07 -0.94 1.27
CA ARG A 26 23.27 -1.09 2.48
C ARG A 26 22.25 -2.20 2.26
N ASP A 27 22.27 -3.21 3.14
CA ASP A 27 21.36 -4.34 3.06
C ASP A 27 19.90 -3.88 3.08
N ALA A 28 19.33 -3.76 1.89
CA ALA A 28 17.98 -3.24 1.69
C ALA A 28 16.91 -4.24 2.14
N ARG A 29 17.26 -5.42 2.68
CA ARG A 29 16.27 -6.37 3.21
C ARG A 29 15.34 -5.72 4.23
N HIS A 30 15.87 -4.92 5.16
CA HIS A 30 15.04 -4.22 6.14
C HIS A 30 14.11 -3.19 5.49
N MET A 31 14.62 -2.42 4.53
CA MET A 31 13.82 -1.41 3.82
C MET A 31 12.72 -2.06 2.95
N ARG A 32 13.04 -3.15 2.25
CA ARG A 32 12.04 -3.93 1.49
C ARG A 32 10.96 -4.52 2.40
N ARG A 33 11.32 -5.00 3.59
CA ARG A 33 10.35 -5.49 4.58
C ARG A 33 9.43 -4.37 5.09
N ILE A 34 9.97 -3.18 5.35
CA ILE A 34 9.16 -2.02 5.75
C ILE A 34 8.21 -1.61 4.61
N ALA A 35 8.70 -1.52 3.37
CA ALA A 35 7.87 -1.18 2.22
C ALA A 35 6.74 -2.20 2.02
N ALA A 36 7.06 -3.50 2.09
CA ALA A 36 6.05 -4.56 2.01
C ALA A 36 5.01 -4.49 3.14
N ALA A 37 5.44 -4.20 4.38
CA ALA A 37 4.54 -4.02 5.51
C ALA A 37 3.63 -2.79 5.33
N ALA A 38 4.17 -1.69 4.82
CA ALA A 38 3.38 -0.49 4.52
C ALA A 38 2.32 -0.77 3.45
N THR A 39 2.69 -1.45 2.35
CA THR A 39 1.72 -1.88 1.33
C THR A 39 0.65 -2.81 1.92
N ALA A 40 1.04 -3.77 2.76
CA ALA A 40 0.10 -4.66 3.41
C ALA A 40 -0.89 -3.89 4.32
N LEU A 41 -0.41 -2.86 5.04
CA LEU A 41 -1.26 -2.00 5.86
C LEU A 41 -2.30 -1.26 5.01
N THR A 42 -1.86 -0.62 3.92
CA THR A 42 -2.75 0.09 2.99
C THR A 42 -3.81 -0.84 2.39
N ASN A 43 -3.41 -2.04 1.99
CA ASN A 43 -4.35 -3.03 1.45
C ASN A 43 -5.36 -3.50 2.51
N ALA A 44 -4.90 -3.77 3.72
CA ALA A 44 -5.77 -4.17 4.83
C ALA A 44 -6.75 -3.05 5.23
N GLU A 45 -6.33 -1.78 5.20
CA GLU A 45 -7.20 -0.64 5.45
C GLU A 45 -8.27 -0.49 4.35
N ALA A 46 -7.90 -0.66 3.08
CA ALA A 46 -8.85 -0.61 1.96
C ALA A 46 -9.87 -1.75 2.04
N GLU A 47 -9.42 -2.96 2.36
CA GLU A 47 -10.29 -4.12 2.56
C GLU A 47 -11.25 -3.91 3.73
N LEU A 48 -10.75 -3.41 4.86
CA LEU A 48 -11.58 -3.11 6.03
C LEU A 48 -12.67 -2.08 5.70
N ASN A 49 -12.34 -1.02 4.96
CA ASN A 49 -13.34 -0.03 4.52
C ASN A 49 -14.40 -0.67 3.62
N THR A 50 -14.01 -1.56 2.71
CA THR A 50 -14.91 -2.27 1.81
C THR A 50 -15.85 -3.17 2.59
N ALA A 51 -15.33 -4.01 3.49
CA ALA A 51 -16.11 -4.89 4.34
C ALA A 51 -17.11 -4.12 5.22
N VAL A 52 -16.70 -2.97 5.79
CA VAL A 52 -17.61 -2.11 6.55
C VAL A 52 -18.71 -1.55 5.65
N ALA A 53 -18.39 -1.08 4.44
CA ALA A 53 -19.39 -0.57 3.51
C ALA A 53 -20.40 -1.66 3.09
N GLU A 54 -19.94 -2.89 2.86
CA GLU A 54 -20.80 -4.04 2.56
C GLU A 54 -21.72 -4.40 3.72
N ALA A 55 -21.20 -4.47 4.95
CA ALA A 55 -21.99 -4.69 6.15
C ALA A 55 -23.09 -3.60 6.30
N ARG A 56 -22.73 -2.33 6.06
CA ARG A 56 -23.69 -1.22 6.08
C ARG A 56 -24.76 -1.35 5.01
N LYS A 57 -24.41 -1.78 3.80
CA LYS A 57 -25.37 -2.05 2.71
C LYS A 57 -26.28 -3.24 3.02
N ALA A 58 -25.77 -4.26 3.71
CA ALA A 58 -26.54 -5.42 4.17
C ALA A 58 -27.53 -5.09 5.31
N GLY A 59 -27.44 -3.90 5.89
CA GLY A 59 -28.32 -3.43 6.97
C GLY A 59 -27.75 -3.61 8.38
N ASP A 60 -26.52 -4.11 8.52
CA ASP A 60 -25.86 -4.23 9.82
C ASP A 60 -25.72 -2.86 10.48
N THR A 61 -25.85 -2.81 11.81
CA THR A 61 -25.80 -1.55 12.55
C THR A 61 -24.36 -1.12 12.87
N TRP A 62 -24.13 0.17 13.10
CA TRP A 62 -22.83 0.67 13.59
C TRP A 62 -22.41 0.05 14.92
N ALA A 63 -23.36 -0.44 15.73
CA ALA A 63 -23.05 -1.17 16.96
C ALA A 63 -22.46 -2.56 16.65
N MET A 64 -22.99 -3.27 15.66
CA MET A 64 -22.45 -4.56 15.22
C MET A 64 -21.06 -4.40 14.62
N VAL A 65 -20.85 -3.40 13.76
CA VAL A 65 -19.53 -3.07 13.21
C VAL A 65 -18.54 -2.73 14.33
N GLY A 66 -18.94 -1.88 15.28
CA GLY A 66 -18.08 -1.55 16.42
C GLY A 66 -17.70 -2.78 17.25
N THR A 67 -18.67 -3.67 17.51
CA THR A 67 -18.45 -4.93 18.23
C THR A 67 -17.45 -5.82 17.51
N ALA A 68 -17.60 -5.99 16.19
CA ALA A 68 -16.66 -6.78 15.38
C ALA A 68 -15.23 -6.21 15.40
N LEU A 69 -15.10 -4.89 15.51
CA LEU A 69 -13.81 -4.20 15.55
C LEU A 69 -13.25 -3.99 16.97
N GLY A 70 -13.97 -4.41 18.01
CA GLY A 70 -13.58 -4.17 19.41
C GLY A 70 -13.58 -2.70 19.82
N ILE A 71 -14.39 -1.86 19.18
CA ILE A 71 -14.51 -0.41 19.46
C ILE A 71 -15.95 -0.01 19.74
N SER A 72 -16.15 1.20 20.27
CA SER A 72 -17.50 1.71 20.51
C SER A 72 -18.25 1.99 19.19
N ARG A 73 -19.59 1.97 19.25
CA ARG A 73 -20.46 2.38 18.12
C ARG A 73 -20.10 3.78 17.60
N GLN A 74 -19.88 4.74 18.51
CA GLN A 74 -19.52 6.11 18.13
C GLN A 74 -18.16 6.15 17.43
N ALA A 75 -17.17 5.39 17.90
CA ALA A 75 -15.87 5.29 17.24
C ALA A 75 -15.98 4.68 15.82
N ALA A 76 -16.79 3.62 15.66
CA ALA A 76 -17.06 3.04 14.35
C ALA A 76 -17.73 4.04 13.40
N TYR A 77 -18.77 4.75 13.86
CA TYR A 77 -19.44 5.77 13.06
C TYR A 77 -18.51 6.94 12.69
N GLN A 78 -17.69 7.43 13.62
CA GLN A 78 -16.75 8.52 13.34
C GLN A 78 -15.69 8.11 12.30
N ARG A 79 -15.21 6.86 12.37
CA ARG A 79 -14.16 6.34 11.49
C ARG A 79 -14.67 6.02 10.08
N PHE A 80 -15.83 5.37 9.96
CA PHE A 80 -16.31 4.82 8.68
C PHE A 80 -17.56 5.51 8.15
N GLY A 81 -18.29 6.27 8.96
CA GLY A 81 -19.56 6.89 8.58
C GLY A 81 -19.45 8.01 7.54
N LYS A 82 -18.25 8.49 7.22
CA LYS A 82 -17.98 9.44 6.13
C LYS A 82 -17.58 8.76 4.81
N VAL A 83 -17.25 7.49 4.87
CA VAL A 83 -16.72 6.68 3.75
C VAL A 83 -17.79 5.72 3.23
N ALA A 84 -18.69 5.26 4.10
CA ALA A 84 -19.82 4.44 3.72
C ALA A 84 -20.82 5.24 2.83
N PRO A 85 -21.34 4.64 1.74
CA PRO A 85 -22.29 5.28 0.84
C PRO A 85 -23.67 5.51 1.46
#